data_AF-A0A443RSQ0-F1
#
_entry.id   AF-A0A443RSQ0-F1
#
_cell.length_a   1.000
_cell.length_b   1.000
_cell.length_c   1.000
_cell.angle_alpha   90.00
_cell.angle_beta   90.00
_cell.angle_gamma   90.00
#
_symmetry.space_group_name_H-M   'P 1'
#
loop_
_entity.id
_entity.type
_entity.pdbx_description
1 polymer ?
#
loop_
_entity_poly.entity_id
_entity_poly.type
_entity_poly.pdbx_seq_one_letter_code
_entity_poly.pdbx_strand_id
1 'polypeptide(L)'
;MALGFPDYTVNEMVTQSLSNATLSSVLMNQYTRVGGHPRLVTILSNIYTKLTENSINPESEVLITVGAHDAIYSAIFAHINPGDE
;
A
#
# COMPACT_ATOMS: atom_id res chain seq x y z
N MET A 1 -25.70 10.06 10.71
CA MET A 1 -25.27 9.64 9.36
C MET A 1 -23.79 9.34 9.45
N ALA A 2 -23.36 8.10 9.24
CA ALA A 2 -21.95 7.73 9.35
C ALA A 2 -21.33 7.69 7.94
N LEU A 3 -20.37 8.58 7.67
CA LEU A 3 -19.71 8.70 6.37
C LEU A 3 -18.52 7.71 6.20
N GLY A 4 -18.19 6.94 7.24
CA GLY A 4 -17.14 5.91 7.17
C GLY A 4 -15.70 6.45 7.13
N PHE A 5 -15.48 7.71 7.50
CA PHE A 5 -14.14 8.30 7.63
C PHE A 5 -14.00 9.10 8.94
N PRO A 6 -12.79 9.18 9.52
CA PRO A 6 -12.52 10.01 10.69
C PRO A 6 -12.83 11.49 10.49
N ASP A 7 -13.43 12.14 11.50
CA ASP A 7 -13.64 13.59 11.58
C ASP A 7 -12.63 14.29 12.52
N TYR A 8 -11.51 13.61 12.82
CA TYR A 8 -10.40 14.12 13.62
C TYR A 8 -9.09 14.14 12.82
N THR A 9 -8.12 14.93 13.29
CA THR A 9 -6.79 15.00 12.68
C THR A 9 -5.99 13.75 12.98
N VAL A 10 -5.30 13.22 11.96
CA VAL A 10 -4.29 12.17 12.14
C VAL A 10 -3.09 12.70 12.93
N ASN A 11 -2.25 11.79 13.44
CA ASN A 11 -0.98 12.17 14.07
C ASN A 11 -0.15 13.04 13.10
N GLU A 12 0.43 14.12 13.61
CA GLU A 12 1.20 15.10 12.82
C GLU A 12 2.30 14.47 11.95
N MET A 13 2.89 13.36 12.43
CA MET A 13 3.92 12.61 11.73
C MET A 13 3.47 12.17 10.33
N VAL A 14 2.18 11.86 10.14
CA VAL A 14 1.62 11.45 8.85
C VAL A 14 1.69 12.62 7.86
N THR A 15 1.18 13.79 8.26
CA THR A 15 1.19 15.00 7.42
C THR A 15 2.60 15.52 7.15
N GLN A 16 3.50 15.45 8.13
CA GLN A 16 4.91 15.81 7.96
C GLN A 16 5.63 14.86 7.01
N SER A 17 5.37 13.55 7.11
CA SER A 17 5.95 12.55 6.20
C SER A 17 5.54 12.77 4.75
N LEU A 18 4.26 13.14 4.53
CA LEU A 18 3.77 13.51 3.20
C LEU A 18 4.48 14.77 2.69
N SER A 19 4.54 15.83 3.50
CA SER A 19 5.25 17.07 3.14
C SER A 19 6.70 16.78 2.71
N ASN A 20 7.43 16.03 3.54
CA ASN A 20 8.80 15.63 3.25
C ASN A 20 8.91 14.81 1.95
N ALA A 21 8.00 13.88 1.70
CA ALA A 21 7.99 13.09 0.46
C ALA A 21 7.84 14.00 -0.77
N THR A 22 6.93 14.97 -0.72
CA THR A 22 6.67 15.90 -1.84
C THR A 22 7.77 16.93 -2.07
N LEU A 23 8.46 17.38 -1.01
CA LEU A 23 9.45 18.46 -1.07
C LEU A 23 10.90 17.97 -1.23
N SER A 24 11.18 16.69 -1.03
CA SER A 24 12.56 16.17 -0.90
C SER A 24 13.39 16.18 -2.19
N SER A 25 13.04 15.35 -3.17
CA SER A 25 13.82 15.15 -4.41
C SER A 25 12.89 15.18 -5.61
N VAL A 26 13.36 15.71 -6.74
CA VAL A 26 12.62 15.64 -8.03
C VAL A 26 12.26 14.21 -8.40
N LEU A 27 13.06 13.22 -7.98
CA LEU A 27 12.79 11.80 -8.21
C LEU A 27 11.54 11.31 -7.48
N MET A 28 11.19 11.89 -6.33
CA MET A 28 9.94 11.55 -5.61
C MET A 28 8.68 12.07 -6.31
N ASN A 29 8.85 12.91 -7.34
CA ASN A 29 7.78 13.41 -8.18
C ASN A 29 7.67 12.66 -9.52
N GLN A 30 8.47 11.60 -9.72
CA GLN A 30 8.45 10.75 -10.90
C GLN A 30 7.84 9.38 -10.59
N TYR A 31 7.63 8.57 -11.62
CA TYR A 31 7.15 7.20 -11.45
C TYR A 31 8.06 6.38 -10.55
N THR A 32 7.43 5.55 -9.72
CA THR A 32 8.09 4.47 -9.02
C THR A 32 7.89 3.13 -9.76
N ARG A 33 8.45 2.03 -9.25
CA ARG A 33 8.25 0.71 -9.85
C ARG A 33 6.78 0.29 -9.79
N VAL A 34 6.36 -0.58 -10.71
CA VAL A 34 4.97 -1.06 -10.82
C VAL A 34 4.44 -1.67 -9.52
N GLY A 35 5.24 -2.50 -8.83
CA GLY A 35 4.86 -3.14 -7.57
C GLY A 35 4.81 -2.23 -6.33
N GLY A 36 5.07 -0.93 -6.50
CA GLY A 36 5.08 0.06 -5.43
C GLY A 36 6.48 0.42 -4.92
N HIS A 37 6.59 1.58 -4.28
CA HIS A 37 7.88 2.16 -3.90
C HIS A 37 8.73 1.22 -3.02
N PRO A 38 10.03 0.96 -3.34
CA PRO A 38 10.87 -0.02 -2.62
C PRO A 38 10.86 0.14 -1.10
N ARG A 39 11.05 1.38 -0.61
CA ARG A 39 11.01 1.68 0.83
C ARG A 39 9.69 1.26 1.50
N LEU A 40 8.55 1.40 0.81
CA LEU A 40 7.24 1.07 1.35
C LEU A 40 7.03 -0.46 1.38
N VAL A 41 7.36 -1.16 0.30
CA VAL A 41 7.18 -2.62 0.26
C VAL A 41 8.10 -3.35 1.23
N THR A 42 9.33 -2.87 1.43
CA THR A 42 10.26 -3.45 2.41
C THR A 42 9.75 -3.31 3.83
N ILE A 43 9.23 -2.13 4.23
CA ILE A 43 8.73 -1.96 5.59
C ILE A 43 7.45 -2.76 5.83
N LEU A 44 6.56 -2.86 4.83
CA LEU A 44 5.36 -3.69 4.93
C LEU A 44 5.70 -5.17 5.05
N SER A 45 6.60 -5.70 4.21
CA SER A 45 7.11 -7.07 4.33
C SER A 45 7.64 -7.33 5.74
N ASN A 46 8.43 -6.42 6.31
CA ASN A 46 8.98 -6.57 7.67
C ASN A 46 7.90 -6.55 8.77
N ILE A 47 6.88 -5.69 8.64
CA ILE A 47 5.77 -5.60 9.60
C ILE A 47 4.95 -6.88 9.55
N TYR A 48 4.50 -7.26 8.36
CA TYR A 48 3.62 -8.42 8.21
C TYR A 48 4.35 -9.73 8.47
N THR A 49 5.64 -9.85 8.15
CA THR A 49 6.44 -11.04 8.51
C THR A 49 6.37 -11.33 10.02
N LYS A 50 6.42 -10.28 10.85
CA LYS A 50 6.31 -10.41 12.31
C LYS A 50 4.89 -10.73 12.76
N LEU A 51 3.88 -10.13 12.13
CA LEU A 51 2.49 -10.33 12.51
C LEU A 51 1.94 -11.69 12.09
N THR A 52 2.43 -12.24 10.97
CA THR A 52 1.95 -13.50 10.40
C THR A 52 2.88 -14.67 10.69
N GLU A 53 4.02 -14.45 11.34
CA GLU A 53 5.08 -15.46 11.58
C GLU A 53 5.54 -16.19 10.30
N ASN A 54 5.44 -15.52 9.16
CA ASN A 54 5.77 -16.07 7.85
C ASN A 54 6.71 -15.11 7.13
N SER A 55 7.78 -15.62 6.51
CA SER A 55 8.68 -14.78 5.72
C SER A 55 7.98 -14.26 4.47
N ILE A 56 7.94 -12.94 4.28
CA ILE A 56 7.33 -12.28 3.12
C ILE A 56 8.40 -11.58 2.28
N ASN A 57 8.53 -11.93 1.01
CA ASN A 57 9.41 -11.28 0.05
C ASN A 57 8.78 -9.96 -0.46
N PRO A 58 9.44 -8.79 -0.27
CA PRO A 58 8.88 -7.50 -0.65
C PRO A 58 8.74 -7.28 -2.17
N GLU A 59 9.46 -8.04 -2.99
CA GLU A 59 9.43 -7.89 -4.45
C GLU A 59 8.33 -8.72 -5.10
N SER A 60 8.12 -9.96 -4.61
CA SER A 60 7.20 -10.93 -5.22
C SER A 60 5.89 -11.13 -4.46
N GLU A 61 5.83 -10.79 -3.17
CA GLU A 61 4.68 -11.08 -2.29
C GLU A 61 4.02 -9.81 -1.73
N VAL A 62 4.44 -8.62 -2.20
CA VAL A 62 3.82 -7.33 -1.85
C VAL A 62 3.54 -6.51 -3.10
N LEU A 63 2.27 -6.13 -3.27
CA LEU A 63 1.79 -5.24 -4.32
C LEU A 63 1.05 -4.05 -3.71
N ILE A 64 1.45 -2.83 -4.07
CA ILE A 64 0.75 -1.60 -3.67
C ILE A 64 -0.35 -1.28 -4.69
N THR A 65 -1.58 -1.08 -4.21
CA THR A 65 -2.77 -0.79 -5.04
C THR A 65 -3.37 0.57 -4.67
N VAL A 66 -4.38 1.02 -5.43
CA VAL A 66 -5.14 2.24 -5.11
C VAL A 66 -6.14 1.95 -3.97
N GLY A 67 -5.60 1.78 -2.78
CA GLY A 67 -6.36 1.40 -1.58
C GLY A 67 -6.88 -0.03 -1.61
N ALA A 68 -7.61 -0.41 -0.56
CA ALA A 68 -8.15 -1.76 -0.39
C ALA A 68 -9.22 -2.11 -1.43
N HIS A 69 -9.96 -1.11 -1.94
CA HIS A 69 -10.94 -1.32 -3.00
C HIS A 69 -10.29 -1.91 -4.25
N ASP A 70 -9.21 -1.30 -4.73
CA ASP A 70 -8.46 -1.78 -5.90
C ASP A 70 -7.74 -3.10 -5.63
N ALA A 71 -7.32 -3.35 -4.38
CA ALA A 71 -6.75 -4.64 -3.98
C ALA A 71 -7.77 -5.78 -4.16
N ILE A 72 -9.01 -5.59 -3.69
CA ILE A 72 -10.09 -6.57 -3.83
C ILE A 72 -10.43 -6.78 -5.31
N TYR A 73 -10.58 -5.68 -6.06
CA TYR A 73 -10.83 -5.76 -7.51
C TYR A 73 -9.74 -6.55 -8.23
N SER A 74 -8.47 -6.22 -7.98
CA SER A 74 -7.32 -6.88 -8.61
C SER A 74 -7.24 -8.35 -8.25
N ALA A 75 -7.49 -8.70 -6.99
CA ALA A 75 -7.51 -10.09 -6.54
C ALA A 75 -8.60 -10.91 -7.26
N ILE A 76 -9.83 -10.39 -7.35
CA ILE A 76 -10.93 -11.06 -8.05
C ILE A 76 -10.62 -11.15 -9.55
N PHE A 77 -10.28 -10.04 -10.18
CA PHE A 77 -10.03 -9.97 -11.61
C PHE A 77 -8.92 -10.91 -12.08
N ALA A 78 -7.89 -11.12 -11.25
CA ALA A 78 -6.77 -11.99 -11.58
C ALA A 78 -7.05 -13.49 -11.34
N HIS A 79 -8.01 -13.85 -10.49
CA HIS A 79 -8.18 -15.24 -10.03
C HIS A 79 -9.54 -15.87 -10.36
N ILE A 80 -10.57 -15.08 -10.70
CA ILE A 80 -11.94 -15.56 -10.91
C ILE A 80 -12.30 -15.55 -12.40
N ASN A 81 -12.84 -16.67 -12.88
CA ASN A 81 -13.30 -16.89 -14.24
C ASN A 81 -14.82 -17.17 -14.28
N PRO A 82 -15.47 -17.08 -15.47
CA PRO A 82 -16.87 -17.46 -15.61
C PRO A 82 -17.12 -18.92 -15.18
N GLY A 83 -17.94 -19.10 -14.15
CA GLY A 83 -18.30 -20.41 -13.61
C GLY A 83 -17.56 -20.82 -12.32
N ASP A 84 -16.60 -20.02 -11.85
CA ASP A 84 -15.98 -20.22 -10.53
C ASP A 84 -16.96 -19.84 -9.39
N GLU A 85 -16.86 -20.55 -8.26
CA GLU A 85 -17.61 -20.28 -7.01
C GLU A 85 -16.71 -19.69 -5.92
#